data_AF-A0A4R6V1K9-F1
#
_entry.id   AF-A0A4R6V1K9-F1
#
_cell.length_a   1.000
_cell.length_b   1.000
_cell.length_c   1.000
_cell.angle_alpha   90.00
_cell.angle_beta   90.00
_cell.angle_gamma   90.00
#
_symmetry.space_group_name_H-M   'P 1'
#
loop_
_entity.id
_entity.type
_entity.pdbx_description
1 polymer ?
#
loop_
_entity_poly.entity_id
_entity_poly.type
_entity_poly.pdbx_seq_one_letter_code
_entity_poly.pdbx_strand_id
1 'polypeptide(L)'
;MVPMLETVNKNLPGGGPPRSFKDNFYILERKWADALKENPPKTVRVKIENIFSGDLNSPDEIVVTYWLDGIMQQIENYDNIPEVTP
;
A
#
# COMPACT_ATOMS: atom_id res chain seq x y z
N MET A 1 -1.91 0.20 -15.43
CA MET A 1 -1.05 -0.53 -14.45
C MET A 1 0.16 0.36 -14.20
N VAL A 2 0.52 0.60 -12.94
CA VAL A 2 1.61 1.50 -12.55
C VAL A 2 2.82 0.66 -12.11
N PRO A 3 4.06 0.97 -12.54
CA PRO A 3 5.24 0.25 -12.07
C PRO A 3 5.47 0.48 -10.57
N MET A 4 5.56 -0.62 -9.81
CA MET A 4 5.85 -0.58 -8.37
C MET A 4 7.07 -1.44 -8.04
N LEU A 5 7.86 -1.03 -7.07
CA LEU A 5 8.94 -1.83 -6.50
C LEU A 5 8.38 -3.14 -5.92
N GLU A 6 9.15 -4.21 -6.09
CA GLU A 6 8.76 -5.52 -5.60
C GLU A 6 8.62 -5.55 -4.07
N THR A 7 9.43 -4.75 -3.36
CA THR A 7 9.36 -4.59 -1.90
C THR A 7 8.04 -3.97 -1.44
N VAL A 8 7.47 -3.05 -2.23
CA VAL A 8 6.17 -2.43 -1.97
C VAL A 8 5.03 -3.38 -2.33
N ASN A 9 5.18 -4.14 -3.43
CA ASN A 9 4.09 -4.93 -4.03
C ASN A 9 4.01 -6.40 -3.53
N LYS A 10 5.07 -6.98 -2.97
CA LYS A 10 5.09 -8.39 -2.57
C LYS A 10 5.39 -8.59 -1.09
N ASN A 11 4.72 -9.59 -0.51
CA ASN A 11 5.13 -10.21 0.74
C ASN A 11 6.40 -11.05 0.51
N LEU A 12 7.57 -10.40 0.54
CA LEU A 12 8.85 -11.08 0.39
C LEU A 12 9.09 -12.03 1.57
N PRO A 13 9.26 -13.35 1.34
CA PRO A 13 9.56 -14.30 2.40
C PRO A 13 11.03 -14.15 2.82
N GLY A 14 11.26 -13.65 4.04
CA GLY A 14 12.58 -13.57 4.64
C GLY A 14 12.52 -12.76 5.92
N GLY A 15 12.91 -13.38 7.05
CA GLY A 15 12.77 -12.87 8.42
C GLY A 15 13.55 -11.59 8.72
N GLY A 16 13.20 -10.49 8.06
CA GLY A 16 13.50 -9.14 8.50
C GLY A 16 12.55 -8.70 9.62
N PRO A 17 12.78 -7.52 10.22
CA PRO A 17 11.92 -6.99 11.27
C PRO A 17 10.45 -6.94 10.82
N PRO A 18 9.48 -7.04 11.75
CA PRO A 18 8.06 -7.03 11.42
C PRO A 18 7.75 -5.76 10.62
N ARG A 19 7.46 -5.95 9.33
CA ARG A 19 7.13 -4.87 8.42
C ARG A 19 5.76 -4.31 8.78
N SER A 20 5.68 -3.01 8.98
CA SER A 20 4.46 -2.30 9.33
C SER A 20 3.59 -2.09 8.08
N PHE A 21 2.36 -1.59 8.23
CA PHE A 21 1.48 -1.26 7.10
C PHE A 21 2.12 -0.29 6.09
N LYS A 22 3.14 0.47 6.50
CA LYS A 22 3.91 1.39 5.65
C LYS A 22 4.82 0.71 4.64
N ASP A 23 5.21 -0.55 4.88
CA ASP A 23 6.31 -1.16 4.14
C ASP A 23 5.82 -2.16 3.09
N ASN A 24 4.52 -2.46 3.05
CA ASN A 24 3.98 -3.51 2.20
C ASN A 24 2.50 -3.32 1.85
N PHE A 25 2.24 -2.91 0.61
CA PHE A 25 0.90 -2.72 0.06
C PHE A 25 0.05 -4.01 0.12
N TYR A 26 0.67 -5.18 -0.05
CA TYR A 26 -0.02 -6.47 0.03
C TYR A 26 -0.66 -6.72 1.41
N ILE A 27 -0.03 -6.26 2.50
CA ILE A 27 -0.60 -6.40 3.84
C ILE A 27 -1.86 -5.53 3.98
N LEU A 28 -1.85 -4.35 3.37
CA LEU A 28 -3.01 -3.47 3.35
C LEU A 28 -4.15 -4.06 2.51
N GLU A 29 -3.84 -4.65 1.36
CA GLU A 29 -4.83 -5.38 0.53
C GLU A 29 -5.46 -6.55 1.29
N ARG A 30 -4.66 -7.32 2.04
CA ARG A 30 -5.13 -8.41 2.91
C ARG A 30 -6.13 -7.91 3.95
N LYS A 31 -5.86 -6.77 4.59
CA LYS A 31 -6.75 -6.16 5.57
C LYS A 31 -8.11 -5.79 4.96
N TRP A 32 -8.11 -5.26 3.74
CA TRP A 32 -9.35 -4.99 3.00
C TRP A 32 -10.10 -6.27 2.67
N ALA A 33 -9.40 -7.30 2.18
CA ALA A 33 -9.99 -8.59 1.87
C ALA A 33 -10.64 -9.25 3.10
N ASP A 34 -10.01 -9.13 4.27
CA ASP A 34 -10.56 -9.66 5.52
C ASP A 34 -11.81 -8.87 5.98
N ALA A 35 -11.80 -7.54 5.86
CA ALA A 35 -12.97 -6.70 6.15
C ALA A 35 -14.19 -7.03 5.25
N LEU A 36 -13.94 -7.36 3.97
CA LEU A 36 -14.97 -7.80 3.03
C LEU A 36 -15.53 -9.20 3.34
N LYS A 37 -14.80 -10.02 4.12
CA LYS A 37 -15.23 -11.37 4.54
C LYS A 37 -15.99 -11.40 5.87
N GLU A 38 -16.04 -10.29 6.59
CA GLU A 38 -16.80 -10.21 7.84
C GLU A 38 -18.31 -10.47 7.61
N ASN A 39 -19.05 -10.76 8.68
CA ASN A 39 -20.50 -10.96 8.63
C ASN A 39 -21.21 -10.09 9.70
N PRO A 40 -21.92 -9.01 9.33
CA PRO A 40 -22.09 -8.52 7.95
C PRO A 40 -20.77 -7.98 7.36
N PRO A 41 -20.59 -8.04 6.03
CA PRO A 41 -19.37 -7.55 5.39
C PRO A 41 -19.28 -6.03 5.50
N LYS A 42 -18.08 -5.53 5.77
CA LYS A 42 -17.82 -4.08 5.78
C LYS A 42 -17.74 -3.54 4.36
N THR A 43 -18.09 -2.27 4.21
CA THR A 43 -17.82 -1.52 2.98
C THR A 43 -16.39 -1.00 3.00
N VAL A 44 -15.60 -1.35 2.00
CA VAL A 44 -14.25 -0.80 1.80
C VAL A 44 -14.28 0.23 0.67
N ARG A 45 -13.81 1.45 0.93
CA ARG A 45 -13.52 2.45 -0.11
C ARG A 45 -12.03 2.74 -0.10
N VAL A 46 -11.42 2.88 -1.26
CA VAL A 46 -9.98 3.12 -1.40
C VAL A 46 -9.75 4.23 -2.42
N LYS A 47 -8.84 5.15 -2.09
CA LYS A 47 -8.29 6.17 -2.97
C LYS A 47 -6.77 5.97 -3.01
N ILE A 48 -6.23 5.86 -4.22
CA ILE A 48 -4.79 5.70 -4.46
C ILE A 48 -4.32 6.87 -5.31
N GLU A 49 -3.31 7.57 -4.83
CA GLU A 49 -2.66 8.69 -5.51
C GLU A 49 -1.21 8.32 -5.79
N ASN A 50 -0.81 8.41 -7.05
CA ASN A 50 0.56 8.14 -7.49
C ASN A 50 1.27 9.48 -7.69
N ILE A 51 2.32 9.73 -6.92
CA ILE A 51 3.08 10.97 -6.96
C ILE A 51 4.34 10.72 -7.78
N PHE A 52 4.53 11.51 -8.84
CA PHE A 52 5.68 11.42 -9.74
C PHE A 52 6.50 12.70 -9.62
N SER A 53 7.82 12.59 -9.49
CA SER A 53 8.76 13.68 -9.72
C SER A 53 9.46 13.46 -11.06
N GLY A 54 9.35 14.46 -11.95
CA GLY A 54 9.96 14.42 -13.28
C GLY A 54 9.24 13.51 -14.27
N ASP A 55 10.00 13.02 -15.26
CA ASP A 55 9.49 12.34 -16.46
C ASP A 55 9.57 10.80 -16.39
N LEU A 56 9.75 10.24 -15.20
CA LEU A 56 9.81 8.79 -15.01
C LEU A 56 8.41 8.16 -15.13
N ASN A 57 8.37 6.95 -15.69
CA ASN A 57 7.12 6.19 -15.84
C ASN A 57 6.68 5.47 -14.55
N SER A 58 7.50 5.53 -13.50
CA SER A 58 7.20 5.00 -12.15
C SER A 58 7.01 6.16 -11.18
N PRO A 59 6.00 6.10 -10.29
CA PRO A 59 5.85 7.10 -9.24
C PRO A 59 6.99 6.97 -8.24
N ASP A 60 7.26 8.05 -7.54
CA ASP A 60 8.20 8.06 -6.42
C ASP A 60 7.51 7.69 -5.11
N GLU A 61 6.22 8.01 -5.00
CA GLU A 61 5.43 7.74 -3.82
C GLU A 61 4.02 7.28 -4.23
N ILE A 62 3.49 6.35 -3.45
CA ILE A 62 2.11 5.89 -3.57
C ILE A 62 1.40 6.20 -2.25
N VAL A 63 0.40 7.07 -2.33
CA VAL A 63 -0.39 7.50 -1.18
C VAL A 63 -1.74 6.80 -1.22
N VAL A 64 -2.07 6.09 -0.14
CA VAL A 64 -3.30 5.31 -0.02
C VAL A 64 -4.13 5.85 1.12
N THR A 65 -5.35 6.30 0.79
CA THR A 65 -6.39 6.61 1.78
C THR A 65 -7.50 5.60 1.65
N TYR A 66 -7.96 5.03 2.75
CA TYR A 66 -9.06 4.07 2.72
C TYR A 66 -10.07 4.29 3.85
N TRP A 67 -11.30 3.83 3.63
CA TRP A 67 -12.41 3.93 4.56
C TRP A 67 -13.04 2.56 4.77
N LEU A 68 -13.43 2.27 6.01
CA LEU A 68 -14.24 1.12 6.37
C LEU A 68 -15.59 1.63 6.89
N ASP A 69 -16.69 1.21 6.28
CA ASP A 69 -18.05 1.65 6.61
C ASP A 69 -18.20 3.19 6.66
N GLY A 70 -17.51 3.87 5.74
CA GLY A 70 -17.50 5.34 5.65
C GLY A 70 -16.57 6.04 6.64
N ILE A 71 -15.94 5.31 7.56
CA ILE A 71 -14.98 5.85 8.52
C ILE A 71 -13.58 5.82 7.91
N MET A 72 -13.00 7.01 7.74
CA MET A 72 -11.63 7.15 7.21
C MET A 72 -10.66 6.49 8.18
N GLN A 73 -9.80 5.66 7.61
CA GLN A 73 -8.71 5.03 8.34
C GLN A 73 -7.43 5.87 8.16
N GLN A 74 -6.28 5.32 8.51
CA GLN A 74 -5.00 6.00 8.34
C GLN A 74 -4.62 6.13 6.85
N ILE A 75 -3.91 7.22 6.54
CA ILE A 75 -3.24 7.41 5.24
C ILE A 75 -1.90 6.68 5.29
N GLU A 76 -1.67 5.78 4.34
CA GLU A 76 -0.41 5.05 4.20
C GLU A 76 0.36 5.60 2.99
N ASN A 77 1.65 5.87 3.19
CA ASN A 77 2.55 6.36 2.16
C ASN A 77 3.61 5.29 1.90
N TYR A 78 3.82 4.96 0.63
CA TYR A 78 4.80 3.97 0.19
C TYR A 78 5.83 4.63 -0.71
N ASP A 79 7.09 4.63 -0.28
CA ASP A 79 8.22 5.04 -1.11
C ASP A 79 8.46 4.00 -2.20
N ASN A 80 8.46 4.45 -3.45
CA ASN A 80 8.62 3.64 -4.65
C ASN A 80 9.97 3.92 -5.36
N ILE A 81 10.93 4.45 -4.60
CA ILE A 81 12.31 4.69 -5.03
C ILE A 81 13.21 3.61 -4.39
N PRO A 82 14.09 2.93 -5.17
CA PRO A 82 15.02 1.97 -4.59
C PRO A 82 15.98 2.67 -3.63
N GLU A 83 16.21 2.09 -2.45
CA GLU A 83 17.23 2.59 -1.52
C GLU A 83 18.59 2.61 -2.24
N VAL A 84 19.19 3.79 -2.33
CA VAL A 84 20.54 3.94 -2.89
C VAL A 84 21.51 3.45 -1.82
N THR A 85 21.98 2.21 -1.94
CA THR A 85 23.10 1.74 -1.12
C THR A 85 24.39 2.46 -1.56
N PRO A 86 25.07 3.21 -0.67
CA PRO A 86 26.34 3.85 -0.99
C PRO A 86 27.48 2.84 -1.22
#